data_AF-M1VH59-F1
#
_entry.id   AF-M1VH59-F1
#
_cell.length_a   1.000
_cell.length_b   1.000
_cell.length_c   1.000
_cell.angle_alpha   90.00
_cell.angle_beta   90.00
_cell.angle_gamma   90.00
#
_symmetry.space_group_name_H-M   'P 1'
#
loop_
_entity.id
_entity.type
_entity.pdbx_description
1 polymer ?
#
loop_
_entity_poly.entity_id
_entity_poly.type
_entity_poly.pdbx_seq_one_letter_code
_entity_poly.pdbx_strand_id
1 'polypeptide(L)'
;MTSARNRSGNVSARGRERFATASTCQRHSHRVLAPLTQRADWDCGITCVENVFRYFCRPVPERSRLEELAGSRSTWTIDLVLLLHKTGFLNVAFWTTFAGINPTFKDWPFYRKAIESDAARVQSRFVLAQRLGIPVFSTLLPTMALIPAAYRAPHPDCGYKAPSLTVSKASVRPGSSPVWIVLVDRRHLRYSCSLPVRWSSKVLTWIREQLFHAFRSLDDSNFQGHYVLVLEYCPEIDAFLVMDPAEPRAGLHVERCVLDKARLAPGTDADIIRVMPEFSANLQAFGTFGACHEREESEHTLSSSRHSGRGPFS
;
A
#
# COMPACT_ATOMS: atom_id res chain seq x y z
N MET A 1 47.98 8.79 64.21
CA MET A 1 47.17 9.08 63.00
C MET A 1 47.45 8.02 61.96
N THR A 2 46.42 7.61 61.21
CA THR A 2 46.42 6.61 60.10
C THR A 2 46.49 5.15 60.54
N SER A 3 45.75 4.19 59.98
CA SER A 3 44.53 4.19 59.15
C SER A 3 44.02 2.75 59.16
N ALA A 4 42.73 2.57 59.45
CA ALA A 4 42.07 1.27 59.47
C ALA A 4 41.96 0.69 58.05
N ARG A 5 42.41 -0.56 57.87
CA ARG A 5 42.13 -1.36 56.67
C ARG A 5 40.66 -1.75 56.66
N ASN A 6 39.91 -1.11 55.77
CA ASN A 6 38.48 -1.29 55.62
C ASN A 6 38.16 -2.48 54.72
N ARG A 7 37.21 -3.32 55.17
CA ARG A 7 36.60 -4.41 54.40
C ARG A 7 35.82 -3.83 53.22
N SER A 8 36.17 -4.20 51.99
CA SER A 8 35.33 -3.99 50.82
C SER A 8 34.47 -5.23 50.59
N GLY A 9 33.18 -5.08 50.87
CA GLY A 9 32.14 -6.04 50.50
C GLY A 9 32.03 -6.16 48.98
N ASN A 10 31.90 -7.39 48.52
CA ASN A 10 31.70 -7.72 47.12
C ASN A 10 30.18 -7.67 46.85
N VAL A 11 29.71 -6.60 46.22
CA VAL A 11 28.33 -6.47 45.73
C VAL A 11 28.34 -6.02 44.28
N SER A 12 27.59 -6.77 43.46
CA SER A 12 27.07 -6.41 42.14
C SER A 12 27.99 -6.56 40.92
N ALA A 13 27.74 -7.63 40.16
CA ALA A 13 27.88 -7.63 38.71
C ALA A 13 26.59 -8.23 38.10
N ARG A 14 25.47 -7.50 38.17
CA ARG A 14 24.32 -7.77 37.30
C ARG A 14 24.67 -7.29 35.89
N GLY A 15 24.52 -8.20 34.93
CA GLY A 15 24.84 -8.00 33.52
C GLY A 15 24.13 -6.79 32.92
N ARG A 16 24.90 -5.96 32.23
CA ARG A 16 24.37 -4.92 31.34
C ARG A 16 23.73 -5.60 30.13
N GLU A 17 22.40 -5.65 30.12
CA GLU A 17 21.63 -5.85 28.89
C GLU A 17 22.00 -4.74 27.91
N ARG A 18 22.56 -5.13 26.76
CA ARG A 18 22.88 -4.22 25.67
C ARG A 18 21.56 -3.88 24.98
N PHE A 19 20.97 -2.74 25.33
CA PHE A 19 19.93 -2.10 24.54
C PHE A 19 20.39 -2.01 23.07
N ALA A 20 19.57 -2.53 22.16
CA ALA A 20 19.79 -2.39 20.73
C ALA A 20 19.86 -0.90 20.38
N THR A 21 20.96 -0.47 19.76
CA THR A 21 21.15 0.93 19.39
C THR A 21 20.31 1.29 18.16
N ALA A 22 19.88 2.55 18.07
CA ALA A 22 19.14 3.16 16.94
C ALA A 22 19.77 2.95 15.54
N SER A 23 21.01 2.44 15.48
CA SER A 23 21.79 2.19 14.26
C SER A 23 21.26 1.06 13.36
N THR A 24 20.34 0.22 13.85
CA THR A 24 19.79 -0.90 13.06
C THR A 24 18.55 -0.49 12.27
N CYS A 25 17.64 0.29 12.86
CA CYS A 25 16.45 0.81 12.17
C CYS A 25 16.82 1.78 11.03
N GLN A 26 17.86 2.60 11.21
CA GLN A 26 18.39 3.47 10.15
C GLN A 26 18.86 2.70 8.91
N ARG A 27 19.25 1.43 9.03
CA ARG A 27 19.69 0.62 7.89
C ARG A 27 18.54 0.11 7.01
N HIS A 28 17.32 0.02 7.55
CA HIS A 28 16.12 -0.30 6.75
C HIS A 28 15.66 0.90 5.90
N SER A 29 15.89 2.14 6.36
CA SER A 29 15.47 3.36 5.63
C SER A 29 16.33 3.70 4.40
N HIS A 30 17.56 3.21 4.28
CA HIS A 30 18.50 3.66 3.23
C HIS A 30 18.26 3.08 1.83
N ARG A 31 17.27 2.21 1.62
CA ARG A 31 16.96 1.61 0.30
C ARG A 31 15.55 1.87 -0.22
N VAL A 32 14.77 2.65 0.51
CA VAL A 32 13.38 2.95 0.12
C VAL A 32 13.42 4.12 -0.84
N LEU A 33 13.00 3.91 -2.09
CA LEU A 33 12.81 4.97 -3.07
C LEU A 33 11.94 6.08 -2.46
N ALA A 34 12.24 7.34 -2.77
CA ALA A 34 11.36 8.44 -2.38
C ALA A 34 9.92 8.12 -2.86
N PRO A 35 8.92 8.16 -1.96
CA PRO A 35 7.55 7.83 -2.31
C PRO A 35 7.01 8.88 -3.27
N LEU A 36 6.19 8.45 -4.22
CA LEU A 36 5.35 9.36 -4.98
C LEU A 36 4.23 9.87 -4.08
N THR A 37 3.94 11.15 -4.17
CA THR A 37 2.87 11.81 -3.43
C THR A 37 1.62 11.98 -4.27
N GLN A 38 0.46 11.94 -3.62
CA GLN A 38 -0.84 12.21 -4.23
C GLN A 38 -0.89 13.64 -4.77
N ARG A 39 -1.62 13.85 -5.88
CA ARG A 39 -1.71 15.16 -6.55
C ARG A 39 -3.03 15.88 -6.24
N ALA A 40 -4.01 15.15 -5.75
CA ALA A 40 -5.32 15.63 -5.35
C ALA A 40 -5.75 14.96 -4.03
N ASP A 41 -6.95 15.26 -3.54
CA ASP A 41 -7.52 14.68 -2.33
C ASP A 41 -8.10 13.27 -2.53
N TRP A 42 -8.40 12.88 -3.77
CA TRP A 42 -9.08 11.64 -4.13
C TRP A 42 -8.15 10.52 -4.62
N ASP A 43 -6.88 10.85 -4.91
CA ASP A 43 -6.03 10.05 -5.78
C ASP A 43 -4.92 9.27 -5.04
N CYS A 44 -5.01 9.19 -3.71
CA CYS A 44 -4.09 8.44 -2.85
C CYS A 44 -4.01 6.95 -3.19
N GLY A 45 -5.14 6.34 -3.58
CA GLY A 45 -5.19 4.94 -4.02
C GLY A 45 -4.40 4.70 -5.31
N ILE A 46 -4.54 5.59 -6.31
CA ILE A 46 -3.78 5.49 -7.57
C ILE A 46 -2.29 5.73 -7.30
N THR A 47 -1.94 6.65 -6.42
CA THR A 47 -0.55 6.86 -6.02
C THR A 47 0.03 5.66 -5.24
N CYS A 48 -0.78 4.91 -4.48
CA CYS A 48 -0.35 3.63 -3.94
C CYS A 48 0.01 2.65 -5.06
N VAL A 49 -0.80 2.57 -6.13
CA VAL A 49 -0.49 1.73 -7.30
C VAL A 49 0.81 2.16 -7.98
N GLU A 50 1.07 3.45 -8.18
CA GLU A 50 2.35 3.91 -8.72
C GLU A 50 3.55 3.52 -7.82
N ASN A 51 3.39 3.62 -6.49
CA ASN A 51 4.42 3.19 -5.55
C ASN A 51 4.62 1.67 -5.54
N VAL A 52 3.57 0.87 -5.84
CA VAL A 52 3.70 -0.58 -6.08
C VAL A 52 4.59 -0.86 -7.29
N PHE A 53 4.41 -0.15 -8.41
CA PHE A 53 5.31 -0.24 -9.57
C PHE A 53 6.77 0.05 -9.19
N ARG A 54 7.01 1.14 -8.45
CA ARG A 54 8.35 1.51 -7.97
C ARG A 54 8.96 0.45 -7.05
N TYR A 55 8.18 -0.08 -6.12
CA TYR A 55 8.64 -1.11 -5.19
C TYR A 55 9.09 -2.38 -5.91
N PHE A 56 8.33 -2.82 -6.92
CA PHE A 56 8.69 -3.98 -7.75
C PHE A 56 9.64 -3.65 -8.90
N CYS A 57 10.26 -2.46 -8.92
CA CYS A 57 11.19 -2.01 -9.96
C CYS A 57 10.63 -2.11 -11.38
N ARG A 58 9.31 -1.92 -11.55
CA ARG A 58 8.62 -1.90 -12.84
C ARG A 58 8.50 -0.45 -13.35
N PRO A 59 8.51 -0.22 -14.68
CA PRO A 59 8.20 1.08 -15.24
C PRO A 59 6.83 1.56 -14.78
N VAL A 60 6.75 2.77 -14.24
CA VAL A 60 5.48 3.36 -13.78
C VAL A 60 4.72 3.85 -15.02
N PRO A 61 3.48 3.38 -15.26
CA PRO A 61 2.65 3.91 -16.34
C PRO A 61 2.38 5.40 -16.18
N GLU A 62 2.04 6.08 -17.29
CA GLU A 62 1.61 7.47 -17.21
C GLU A 62 0.36 7.60 -16.32
N ARG A 63 0.32 8.65 -15.50
CA ARG A 63 -0.78 8.89 -14.56
C ARG A 63 -2.14 8.96 -15.25
N SER A 64 -2.23 9.66 -16.38
CA SER A 64 -3.44 9.76 -17.20
C SER A 64 -4.01 8.39 -17.56
N ARG A 65 -3.14 7.44 -17.92
CA ARG A 65 -3.50 6.06 -18.22
C ARG A 65 -4.02 5.31 -16.98
N LEU A 66 -3.43 5.51 -15.81
CA LEU A 66 -3.91 4.89 -14.58
C LEU A 66 -5.29 5.43 -14.19
N GLU A 67 -5.52 6.73 -14.31
CA GLU A 67 -6.80 7.38 -14.04
C GLU A 67 -7.90 6.91 -15.01
N GLU A 68 -7.57 6.79 -16.30
CA GLU A 68 -8.45 6.22 -17.32
C GLU A 68 -8.86 4.77 -16.98
N LEU A 69 -7.89 3.94 -16.60
CA LEU A 69 -8.14 2.52 -16.26
C LEU A 69 -8.95 2.35 -14.96
N ALA A 70 -8.76 3.25 -13.99
CA ALA A 70 -9.57 3.33 -12.78
C ALA A 70 -11.01 3.77 -13.09
N GLY A 71 -11.19 4.68 -14.06
CA GLY A 71 -12.48 5.04 -14.64
C GLY A 71 -13.40 5.84 -13.72
N SER A 72 -12.89 6.40 -12.62
CA SER A 72 -13.62 7.27 -11.70
C SER A 72 -12.66 8.06 -10.80
N ARG A 73 -13.08 9.25 -10.36
CA ARG A 73 -12.41 10.00 -9.27
C ARG A 73 -12.93 9.63 -7.89
N SER A 74 -14.06 8.93 -7.80
CA SER A 74 -14.53 8.28 -6.58
C SER A 74 -13.95 6.87 -6.54
N THR A 75 -12.72 6.75 -6.05
CA THR A 75 -11.93 5.51 -6.10
C THR A 75 -12.32 4.58 -4.95
N TRP A 76 -12.86 3.41 -5.28
CA TRP A 76 -13.14 2.34 -4.32
C TRP A 76 -12.03 1.28 -4.32
N THR A 77 -11.89 0.51 -3.25
CA THR A 77 -10.81 -0.50 -3.14
C THR A 77 -10.84 -1.50 -4.29
N ILE A 78 -12.03 -1.94 -4.72
CA ILE A 78 -12.18 -2.85 -5.87
C ILE A 78 -11.67 -2.25 -7.19
N ASP A 79 -11.67 -0.93 -7.31
CA ASP A 79 -11.14 -0.22 -8.48
C ASP A 79 -9.63 -0.37 -8.54
N LEU A 80 -8.95 -0.25 -7.39
CA LEU A 80 -7.51 -0.43 -7.25
C LEU A 80 -7.10 -1.88 -7.53
N VAL A 81 -7.89 -2.85 -7.07
CA VAL A 81 -7.69 -4.28 -7.36
C VAL A 81 -7.70 -4.53 -8.87
N LEU A 82 -8.72 -4.02 -9.56
CA LEU A 82 -8.83 -4.16 -11.01
C LEU A 82 -7.75 -3.37 -11.75
N LEU A 83 -7.37 -2.19 -11.26
CA LEU A 83 -6.30 -1.37 -11.83
C LEU A 83 -4.96 -2.11 -11.78
N LEU A 84 -4.59 -2.69 -10.62
CA LEU A 84 -3.39 -3.52 -10.47
C LEU A 84 -3.42 -4.69 -11.45
N HIS A 85 -4.54 -5.42 -11.53
CA HIS A 85 -4.68 -6.55 -12.44
C HIS A 85 -4.56 -6.15 -13.92
N LYS A 86 -5.27 -5.10 -14.35
CA LYS A 86 -5.22 -4.58 -15.74
C LYS A 86 -3.85 -4.06 -16.15
N THR A 87 -3.06 -3.61 -15.19
CA THR A 87 -1.69 -3.12 -15.42
C THR A 87 -0.63 -4.22 -15.26
N GLY A 88 -1.09 -5.47 -15.15
CA GLY A 88 -0.27 -6.67 -15.22
C GLY A 88 0.31 -7.11 -13.89
N PHE A 89 -0.37 -6.86 -12.76
CA PHE A 89 -0.13 -7.58 -11.50
C PHE A 89 -1.17 -8.69 -11.35
N LEU A 90 -0.81 -9.93 -11.69
CA LEU A 90 -1.75 -11.06 -11.74
C LEU A 90 -1.95 -11.74 -10.39
N ASN A 91 -0.97 -11.63 -9.47
CA ASN A 91 -1.05 -12.23 -8.13
C ASN A 91 -1.47 -11.16 -7.10
N VAL A 92 -2.73 -10.73 -7.25
CA VAL A 92 -3.40 -9.76 -6.38
C VAL A 92 -4.51 -10.48 -5.62
N ALA A 93 -4.70 -10.16 -4.34
CA ALA A 93 -5.82 -10.65 -3.55
C ALA A 93 -6.40 -9.53 -2.67
N PHE A 94 -7.71 -9.55 -2.46
CA PHE A 94 -8.44 -8.51 -1.74
C PHE A 94 -9.20 -9.10 -0.55
N TRP A 95 -9.08 -8.49 0.62
CA TRP A 95 -9.87 -8.78 1.82
C TRP A 95 -10.70 -7.56 2.20
N THR A 96 -11.95 -7.81 2.54
CA THR A 96 -12.90 -6.80 3.02
C THR A 96 -13.89 -7.45 3.98
N THR A 97 -14.43 -6.69 4.93
CA THR A 97 -15.57 -7.16 5.75
C THR A 97 -16.90 -7.03 5.01
N PHE A 98 -16.96 -6.26 3.92
CA PHE A 98 -18.18 -6.07 3.14
C PHE A 98 -17.88 -5.98 1.64
N ALA A 99 -18.22 -7.03 0.87
CA ALA A 99 -18.04 -7.02 -0.58
C ALA A 99 -19.17 -6.24 -1.26
N GLY A 100 -18.94 -4.96 -1.53
CA GLY A 100 -19.87 -4.08 -2.22
C GLY A 100 -19.90 -2.70 -1.58
N ILE A 101 -21.08 -2.10 -1.54
CA ILE A 101 -21.31 -0.86 -0.79
C ILE A 101 -21.96 -1.22 0.53
N ASN A 102 -21.27 -0.91 1.64
CA ASN A 102 -21.81 -1.14 2.97
C ASN A 102 -22.97 -0.15 3.26
N PRO A 103 -24.22 -0.64 3.40
CA PRO A 103 -25.38 0.23 3.59
C PRO A 103 -25.36 0.96 4.94
N THR A 104 -24.56 0.49 5.91
CA THR A 104 -24.38 1.12 7.23
C THR A 104 -23.81 2.53 7.14
N PHE A 105 -23.08 2.83 6.07
CA PHE A 105 -22.42 4.14 5.89
C PHE A 105 -23.17 5.06 4.92
N LYS A 106 -24.37 4.68 4.44
CA LYS A 106 -25.15 5.48 3.47
C LYS A 106 -25.40 6.92 3.90
N ASP A 107 -25.59 7.15 5.20
CA ASP A 107 -25.94 8.46 5.75
C ASP A 107 -24.70 9.31 6.10
N TRP A 108 -23.50 8.73 6.04
CA TRP A 108 -22.25 9.38 6.45
C TRP A 108 -21.83 10.43 5.41
N PRO A 109 -21.42 11.66 5.82
CA PRO A 109 -21.11 12.73 4.88
C PRO A 109 -20.09 12.36 3.79
N PHE A 110 -19.10 11.52 4.15
CA PHE A 110 -18.08 11.01 3.24
C PHE A 110 -18.69 10.14 2.11
N TYR A 111 -19.66 9.30 2.43
CA TYR A 111 -20.22 8.30 1.51
C TYR A 111 -21.53 8.71 0.83
N ARG A 112 -22.30 9.62 1.45
CA ARG A 112 -23.67 9.97 1.06
C ARG A 112 -23.82 10.31 -0.43
N LYS A 113 -22.88 11.06 -0.99
CA LYS A 113 -22.93 11.47 -2.42
C LYS A 113 -22.50 10.37 -3.38
N ALA A 114 -21.61 9.48 -2.94
CA ALA A 114 -20.98 8.48 -3.79
C ALA A 114 -21.77 7.17 -3.85
N ILE A 115 -22.49 6.80 -2.78
CA ILE A 115 -23.13 5.49 -2.71
C ILE A 115 -24.18 5.27 -3.80
N GLU A 116 -25.07 6.23 -4.01
CA GLU A 116 -26.14 6.10 -5.01
C GLU A 116 -25.58 6.11 -6.45
N SER A 117 -24.58 6.96 -6.73
CA SER A 117 -23.97 7.03 -8.07
C SER A 117 -23.04 5.87 -8.38
N ASP A 118 -22.42 5.28 -7.35
CA ASP A 118 -21.34 4.30 -7.52
C ASP A 118 -21.80 2.85 -7.36
N ALA A 119 -22.97 2.59 -6.76
CA ALA A 119 -23.45 1.25 -6.45
C ALA A 119 -23.38 0.28 -7.64
N ALA A 120 -23.97 0.65 -8.78
CA ALA A 120 -23.98 -0.20 -9.96
C ALA A 120 -22.55 -0.48 -10.49
N ARG A 121 -21.69 0.55 -10.46
CA ARG A 121 -20.30 0.47 -10.90
C ARG A 121 -19.48 -0.42 -9.97
N VAL A 122 -19.56 -0.20 -8.66
CA VAL A 122 -18.84 -1.00 -7.65
C VAL A 122 -19.29 -2.45 -7.72
N GLN A 123 -20.60 -2.70 -7.80
CA GLN A 123 -21.14 -4.05 -7.91
C GLN A 123 -20.65 -4.76 -9.18
N SER A 124 -20.70 -4.10 -10.34
CA SER A 124 -20.20 -4.68 -11.60
C SER A 124 -18.70 -4.98 -11.56
N ARG A 125 -17.92 -4.22 -10.78
CA ARG A 125 -16.48 -4.46 -10.60
C ARG A 125 -16.17 -5.68 -9.73
N PHE A 126 -16.95 -5.94 -8.69
CA PHE A 126 -16.85 -7.22 -7.96
C PHE A 126 -17.17 -8.41 -8.86
N VAL A 127 -18.22 -8.31 -9.69
CA VAL A 127 -18.55 -9.34 -10.69
C VAL A 127 -17.40 -9.53 -11.69
N LEU A 128 -16.80 -8.44 -12.17
CA LEU A 128 -15.65 -8.51 -13.06
C LEU A 128 -14.44 -9.17 -12.39
N ALA A 129 -14.12 -8.83 -11.14
CA ALA A 129 -13.03 -9.44 -10.40
C ALA A 129 -13.23 -10.96 -10.26
N GLN A 130 -14.45 -11.41 -9.95
CA GLN A 130 -14.81 -12.82 -9.91
C GLN A 130 -14.60 -13.50 -11.28
N ARG A 131 -15.05 -12.88 -12.37
CA ARG A 131 -14.88 -13.40 -13.74
C ARG A 131 -13.41 -13.50 -14.16
N LEU A 132 -12.56 -12.61 -13.67
CA LEU A 132 -11.12 -12.62 -13.90
C LEU A 132 -10.38 -13.59 -12.96
N GLY A 133 -11.08 -14.25 -12.03
CA GLY A 133 -10.49 -15.17 -11.07
C GLY A 133 -9.65 -14.48 -9.99
N ILE A 134 -9.86 -13.17 -9.76
CA ILE A 134 -9.14 -12.41 -8.73
C ILE A 134 -9.72 -12.80 -7.36
N PRO A 135 -8.91 -13.32 -6.41
CA PRO A 135 -9.39 -13.67 -5.08
C PRO A 135 -9.91 -12.45 -4.31
N VAL A 136 -11.19 -12.50 -3.95
CA VAL A 136 -11.84 -11.54 -3.04
C VAL A 136 -12.41 -12.32 -1.86
N PHE A 137 -11.99 -11.96 -0.65
CA PHE A 137 -12.38 -12.62 0.59
C PHE A 137 -13.21 -11.66 1.44
N SER A 138 -14.48 -12.03 1.67
CA SER A 138 -15.38 -11.30 2.57
C SER A 138 -15.14 -11.68 4.03
N THR A 139 -13.90 -11.48 4.51
CA THR A 139 -13.48 -11.76 5.89
C THR A 139 -12.43 -10.75 6.33
N LEU A 140 -12.40 -10.48 7.64
CA LEU A 140 -11.38 -9.64 8.23
C LEU A 140 -10.02 -10.33 8.17
N LEU A 141 -9.04 -9.71 7.50
CA LEU A 141 -7.64 -10.09 7.61
C LEU A 141 -6.99 -9.30 8.77
N PRO A 142 -6.61 -9.95 9.88
CA PRO A 142 -6.02 -9.25 11.02
C PRO A 142 -4.64 -8.68 10.67
N THR A 143 -4.26 -7.56 11.29
CA THR A 143 -2.97 -6.90 11.02
C THR A 143 -1.77 -7.83 11.21
N MET A 144 -1.85 -8.79 12.14
CA MET A 144 -0.80 -9.81 12.34
C MET A 144 -0.53 -10.68 11.10
N ALA A 145 -1.52 -10.84 10.20
CA ALA A 145 -1.35 -11.59 8.96
C ALA A 145 -0.50 -10.84 7.91
N LEU A 146 -0.23 -9.54 8.10
CA LEU A 146 0.69 -8.76 7.25
C LEU A 146 2.16 -8.99 7.65
N ILE A 147 2.42 -9.49 8.87
CA ILE A 147 3.76 -9.79 9.36
C ILE A 147 4.29 -11.03 8.62
N PRO A 148 5.50 -11.03 8.02
CA PRO A 148 6.08 -12.24 7.46
C PRO A 148 6.14 -13.41 8.45
N ALA A 149 5.83 -14.63 8.02
CA ALA A 149 5.78 -15.81 8.89
C ALA A 149 7.07 -16.03 9.72
N ALA A 150 8.22 -15.66 9.16
CA ALA A 150 9.52 -15.72 9.85
C ALA A 150 9.58 -14.87 11.14
N TYR A 151 8.76 -13.81 11.23
CA TYR A 151 8.68 -12.94 12.41
C TYR A 151 7.47 -13.25 13.31
N ARG A 152 6.62 -14.23 12.94
CA ARG A 152 5.45 -14.63 13.75
C ARG A 152 5.79 -15.67 14.84
N ALA A 153 7.06 -16.05 14.99
CA ALA A 153 7.46 -16.94 16.08
C ALA A 153 7.17 -16.28 17.44
N PRO A 154 6.69 -17.03 18.45
CA PRO A 154 6.24 -16.47 19.70
C PRO A 154 7.33 -15.69 20.44
N HIS A 155 6.95 -14.52 20.96
CA HIS A 155 7.78 -13.73 21.86
C HIS A 155 8.04 -14.52 23.14
N PRO A 156 9.16 -14.24 23.81
CA PRO A 156 9.74 -15.13 24.76
C PRO A 156 9.76 -14.66 26.21
N ASP A 157 8.85 -13.84 26.66
CA ASP A 157 8.70 -13.66 28.12
C ASP A 157 7.26 -13.28 28.44
N CYS A 158 6.27 -14.16 28.24
CA CYS A 158 6.24 -15.64 28.36
C CYS A 158 7.51 -16.47 28.04
N GLY A 159 8.35 -16.71 29.06
CA GLY A 159 9.56 -17.54 29.20
C GLY A 159 10.60 -17.84 28.10
N TYR A 160 10.34 -17.67 26.81
CA TYR A 160 11.24 -18.09 25.74
C TYR A 160 12.52 -17.17 25.64
N LYS A 161 13.43 -17.33 24.69
CA LYS A 161 14.29 -16.20 24.23
C LYS A 161 14.16 -16.24 22.73
N ALA A 162 14.05 -15.08 22.08
CA ALA A 162 13.97 -15.05 20.63
C ALA A 162 15.25 -15.77 20.22
N PRO A 163 15.18 -16.79 19.35
CA PRO A 163 16.39 -17.42 18.92
C PRO A 163 17.31 -16.27 18.50
N SER A 164 18.60 -16.38 18.81
CA SER A 164 19.60 -15.64 18.04
C SER A 164 19.55 -16.22 16.63
N LEU A 165 18.41 -16.03 15.95
CA LEU A 165 18.27 -16.06 14.54
C LEU A 165 19.06 -14.83 14.15
N THR A 166 20.34 -15.05 13.92
CA THR A 166 20.92 -14.70 12.65
C THR A 166 20.00 -15.25 11.53
N VAL A 167 18.76 -14.73 11.41
CA VAL A 167 18.26 -14.36 10.10
C VAL A 167 19.39 -13.47 9.64
N SER A 168 20.22 -13.98 8.74
CA SER A 168 21.16 -13.13 8.06
C SER A 168 20.35 -11.90 7.69
N LYS A 169 20.89 -10.71 7.95
CA LYS A 169 20.36 -9.45 7.42
C LYS A 169 20.49 -9.51 5.89
N ALA A 170 19.88 -10.51 5.27
CA ALA A 170 19.54 -10.58 3.87
C ALA A 170 18.63 -9.38 3.73
N SER A 171 19.25 -8.27 3.36
CA SER A 171 18.57 -7.07 2.93
C SER A 171 17.47 -7.56 2.00
N VAL A 172 16.22 -7.49 2.48
CA VAL A 172 15.06 -7.72 1.64
C VAL A 172 15.25 -6.74 0.50
N ARG A 173 15.43 -7.27 -0.69
CA ARG A 173 15.60 -6.44 -1.87
C ARG A 173 14.20 -5.90 -2.18
N PRO A 174 14.03 -4.60 -2.49
CA PRO A 174 12.78 -4.11 -3.04
C PRO A 174 12.29 -5.05 -4.14
N GLY A 175 11.00 -5.39 -4.08
CA GLY A 175 10.36 -6.28 -5.04
C GLY A 175 10.46 -7.79 -4.75
N SER A 176 10.98 -8.21 -3.58
CA SER A 176 11.06 -9.63 -3.21
C SER A 176 10.01 -10.09 -2.19
N SER A 177 9.33 -9.14 -1.53
CA SER A 177 8.28 -9.41 -0.54
C SER A 177 6.92 -8.91 -1.03
N PRO A 178 5.81 -9.49 -0.52
CA PRO A 178 4.49 -8.92 -0.77
C PRO A 178 4.38 -7.52 -0.18
N VAL A 179 3.64 -6.66 -0.85
CA VAL A 179 3.22 -5.35 -0.33
C VAL A 179 1.71 -5.31 -0.16
N TRP A 180 1.24 -4.38 0.66
CA TRP A 180 -0.16 -4.28 1.02
C TRP A 180 -0.67 -2.85 0.85
N ILE A 181 -1.70 -2.66 0.02
CA ILE A 181 -2.46 -1.41 0.02
C ILE A 181 -3.53 -1.54 1.08
N VAL A 182 -3.56 -0.60 2.01
CA VAL A 182 -4.44 -0.64 3.18
C VAL A 182 -5.30 0.62 3.21
N LEU A 183 -6.62 0.45 3.30
CA LEU A 183 -7.52 1.57 3.60
C LEU A 183 -7.50 1.83 5.10
N VAL A 184 -7.30 3.08 5.48
CA VAL A 184 -7.30 3.55 6.87
C VAL A 184 -8.19 4.77 7.03
N ASP A 185 -8.66 5.01 8.25
CA ASP A 185 -9.07 6.35 8.65
C ASP A 185 -7.82 7.15 9.02
N ARG A 186 -7.51 8.16 8.19
CA ARG A 186 -6.32 8.99 8.33
C ARG A 186 -6.20 9.67 9.68
N ARG A 187 -7.33 9.97 10.35
CA ARG A 187 -7.33 10.66 11.66
C ARG A 187 -6.59 9.87 12.73
N HIS A 188 -6.57 8.54 12.61
CA HIS A 188 -5.92 7.63 13.54
C HIS A 188 -4.47 7.32 13.18
N LEU A 189 -4.01 7.71 11.99
CA LEU A 189 -2.66 7.43 11.55
C LEU A 189 -1.66 8.33 12.28
N ARG A 190 -0.65 7.70 12.91
CA ARG A 190 0.44 8.37 13.61
C ARG A 190 1.74 7.66 13.26
N TYR A 191 2.79 8.45 13.05
CA TYR A 191 4.10 7.97 12.65
C TYR A 191 5.07 7.98 13.83
N SER A 192 5.76 6.87 14.03
CA SER A 192 6.83 6.76 15.02
C SER A 192 8.12 7.31 14.40
N CYS A 193 8.73 8.30 15.04
CA CYS A 193 10.00 8.88 14.58
C CYS A 193 11.18 7.99 15.03
N SER A 194 11.94 7.45 14.09
CA SER A 194 13.25 6.86 14.36
C SER A 194 14.35 7.94 14.34
N LEU A 195 14.39 8.80 15.37
CA LEU A 195 15.59 9.59 15.67
C LEU A 195 15.96 9.40 17.15
N PRO A 196 17.23 9.08 17.49
CA PRO A 196 17.68 9.20 18.86
C PRO A 196 17.75 10.69 19.19
N VAL A 197 16.79 11.18 19.99
CA VAL A 197 16.81 12.57 20.46
C VAL A 197 17.96 12.71 21.46
N ARG A 198 19.12 13.15 20.98
CA ARG A 198 20.16 13.74 21.83
C ARG A 198 19.78 15.22 22.02
N TRP A 199 19.57 15.59 23.27
CA TRP A 199 19.06 16.88 23.74
C TRP A 199 19.76 18.08 23.08
N SER A 200 19.06 18.77 22.19
CA SER A 200 19.30 20.18 21.83
C SER A 200 18.07 20.75 21.11
N SER A 201 18.04 22.08 20.94
CA SER A 201 16.97 23.03 20.61
C SER A 201 15.99 22.71 19.45
N LYS A 202 16.07 21.53 18.85
CA LYS A 202 15.17 21.00 17.82
C LYS A 202 13.83 20.46 18.37
N VAL A 203 13.67 20.40 19.70
CA VAL A 203 12.40 20.02 20.36
C VAL A 203 11.29 21.03 20.06
N LEU A 204 11.62 22.32 19.90
CA LEU A 204 10.62 23.37 19.59
C LEU A 204 10.12 23.31 18.15
N THR A 205 11.00 23.01 17.18
CA THR A 205 10.57 22.71 15.81
C THR A 205 9.79 21.41 15.73
N TRP A 206 10.18 20.39 16.51
CA TRP A 206 9.45 19.12 16.63
C TRP A 206 8.05 19.27 17.27
N ILE A 207 7.90 20.06 18.34
CA ILE A 207 6.58 20.41 18.90
C ILE A 207 5.77 21.14 17.84
N ARG A 208 6.38 22.07 17.09
CA ARG A 208 5.69 22.74 15.97
C ARG A 208 5.28 21.77 14.87
N GLU A 209 6.05 20.75 14.52
CA GLU A 209 5.70 19.75 13.50
C GLU A 209 4.60 18.79 13.97
N GLN A 210 4.66 18.31 15.22
CA GLN A 210 3.58 17.49 15.79
C GLN A 210 2.29 18.29 15.97
N LEU A 211 2.40 19.55 16.38
CA LEU A 211 1.27 20.47 16.37
C LEU A 211 0.81 20.75 14.95
N PHE A 212 1.69 20.93 13.96
CA PHE A 212 1.30 21.19 12.56
C PHE A 212 0.53 20.01 11.94
N HIS A 213 0.92 18.76 12.24
CA HIS A 213 0.16 17.57 11.85
C HIS A 213 -1.14 17.40 12.66
N ALA A 214 -1.16 17.77 13.94
CA ALA A 214 -2.39 17.81 14.75
C ALA A 214 -3.35 18.93 14.30
N PHE A 215 -2.84 20.06 13.82
CA PHE A 215 -3.61 21.24 13.39
C PHE A 215 -4.18 21.12 11.97
N ARG A 216 -3.82 20.07 11.21
CA ARG A 216 -4.31 19.87 9.84
C ARG A 216 -5.69 19.19 9.75
N SER A 217 -6.35 18.92 10.87
CA SER A 217 -7.70 18.33 10.91
C SER A 217 -8.59 19.12 11.87
N LEU A 218 -9.09 20.28 11.44
CA LEU A 218 -10.12 21.03 12.16
C LEU A 218 -11.55 20.52 11.85
N ASP A 219 -11.68 19.41 11.11
CA ASP A 219 -12.92 18.65 11.00
C ASP A 219 -12.70 17.21 11.48
N ASP A 220 -12.58 17.08 12.80
CA ASP A 220 -12.38 15.80 13.50
C ASP A 220 -13.67 14.95 13.54
N SER A 221 -14.78 15.46 13.00
CA SER A 221 -16.10 14.83 13.14
C SER A 221 -16.36 13.70 12.14
N ASN A 222 -15.70 13.71 10.97
CA ASN A 222 -16.02 12.82 9.85
C ASN A 222 -14.87 11.88 9.48
N PHE A 223 -15.22 10.67 9.06
CA PHE A 223 -14.29 9.68 8.50
C PHE A 223 -13.47 10.26 7.35
N GLN A 224 -12.15 10.00 7.37
CA GLN A 224 -11.22 10.41 6.32
C GLN A 224 -10.54 9.18 5.72
N GLY A 225 -11.22 8.56 4.76
CA GLY A 225 -10.69 7.40 4.05
C GLY A 225 -9.41 7.72 3.30
N HIS A 226 -8.37 6.91 3.51
CA HIS A 226 -7.06 7.14 2.92
C HIS A 226 -6.32 5.83 2.69
N TYR A 227 -5.70 5.66 1.53
CA TYR A 227 -4.90 4.48 1.23
C TYR A 227 -3.42 4.72 1.54
N VAL A 228 -2.81 3.74 2.19
CA VAL A 228 -1.37 3.70 2.44
C VAL A 228 -0.78 2.38 1.94
N LEU A 229 0.50 2.39 1.58
CA LEU A 229 1.22 1.21 1.10
C LEU A 229 2.16 0.69 2.20
N VAL A 230 1.86 -0.49 2.74
CA VAL A 230 2.67 -1.20 3.73
C VAL A 230 3.69 -2.08 3.01
N LEU A 231 4.98 -1.87 3.33
CA LEU A 231 6.09 -2.51 2.63
C LEU A 231 6.73 -3.65 3.44
N GLU A 232 7.10 -3.37 4.68
CA GLU A 232 7.89 -4.27 5.52
C GLU A 232 7.45 -4.17 6.98
N TYR A 233 7.72 -5.21 7.76
CA TYR A 233 7.52 -5.22 9.21
C TYR A 233 8.88 -5.21 9.92
N CYS A 234 9.04 -4.31 10.88
CA CYS A 234 10.21 -4.18 11.73
C CYS A 234 9.89 -4.75 13.12
N PRO A 235 10.34 -5.98 13.44
CA PRO A 235 10.04 -6.63 14.73
C PRO A 235 10.66 -5.90 15.92
N GLU A 236 11.75 -5.15 15.74
CA GLU A 236 12.46 -4.47 16.83
C GLU A 236 11.65 -3.34 17.48
N ILE A 237 10.76 -2.71 16.71
CA ILE A 237 9.92 -1.59 17.15
C ILE A 237 8.43 -1.87 16.97
N ASP A 238 8.07 -3.13 16.65
CA ASP A 238 6.71 -3.57 16.38
C ASP A 238 5.92 -2.63 15.44
N ALA A 239 6.56 -2.23 14.35
CA ALA A 239 6.02 -1.25 13.42
C ALA A 239 6.19 -1.69 11.96
N PHE A 240 5.30 -1.19 11.11
CA PHE A 240 5.38 -1.35 9.67
C PHE A 240 6.07 -0.15 9.04
N LEU A 241 6.94 -0.41 8.07
CA LEU A 241 7.41 0.59 7.12
C LEU A 241 6.29 0.86 6.11
N VAL A 242 5.90 2.13 5.99
CA VAL A 242 4.77 2.58 5.18
C VAL A 242 5.21 3.67 4.20
N MET A 243 4.63 3.67 3.00
CA MET A 243 4.57 4.83 2.13
C MET A 243 3.17 5.42 2.21
N ASP A 244 3.08 6.68 2.65
CA ASP A 244 1.84 7.44 2.66
C ASP A 244 1.85 8.45 1.50
N PRO A 245 0.93 8.34 0.52
CA PRO A 245 0.80 9.31 -0.58
C PRO A 245 0.65 10.77 -0.13
N ALA A 246 0.16 11.02 1.08
CA ALA A 246 0.00 12.34 1.63
C ALA A 246 1.22 12.86 2.43
N GLU A 247 2.27 12.05 2.55
CA GLU A 247 3.51 12.39 3.25
C GLU A 247 4.72 12.22 2.33
N PRO A 248 5.42 13.31 1.96
CA PRO A 248 6.56 13.24 1.04
C PRO A 248 7.80 12.57 1.65
N ARG A 249 7.79 12.31 2.96
CA ARG A 249 8.92 11.72 3.68
C ARG A 249 8.99 10.22 3.42
N ALA A 250 10.19 9.73 3.10
CA ALA A 250 10.46 8.31 3.09
C ALA A 250 10.72 7.79 4.52
N GLY A 251 10.63 6.47 4.70
CA GLY A 251 11.01 5.82 5.97
C GLY A 251 9.99 5.99 7.10
N LEU A 252 8.72 6.21 6.78
CA LEU A 252 7.66 6.33 7.77
C LEU A 252 7.39 4.98 8.43
N HIS A 253 7.39 4.96 9.76
CA HIS A 253 7.01 3.78 10.53
C HIS A 253 5.68 4.02 11.21
N VAL A 254 4.78 3.04 11.14
CA VAL A 254 3.49 3.03 11.83
C VAL A 254 3.46 1.82 12.74
N GLU A 255 3.35 2.04 14.05
CA GLU A 255 3.19 0.95 15.02
C GLU A 255 2.04 0.03 14.64
N ARG A 256 2.20 -1.27 14.88
CA ARG A 256 1.21 -2.27 14.50
C ARG A 256 -0.15 -1.99 15.11
N CYS A 257 -0.22 -1.60 16.38
CA CYS A 257 -1.46 -1.25 17.05
C CYS A 257 -2.11 0.02 16.49
N VAL A 258 -1.32 0.99 16.03
CA VAL A 258 -1.80 2.22 15.38
C VAL A 258 -2.39 1.89 14.02
N LEU A 259 -1.70 1.07 13.22
CA LEU A 259 -2.22 0.61 11.93
C LEU A 259 -3.52 -0.18 12.12
N ASP A 260 -3.56 -1.09 13.10
CA ASP A 260 -4.75 -1.89 13.43
C ASP A 260 -5.94 -1.01 13.82
N LYS A 261 -5.73 -0.01 14.70
CA LYS A 261 -6.77 0.97 15.04
C LYS A 261 -7.25 1.77 13.82
N ALA A 262 -6.33 2.24 12.99
CA ALA A 262 -6.68 3.08 11.84
C ALA A 262 -7.43 2.31 10.76
N ARG A 263 -7.07 1.04 10.52
CA ARG A 263 -7.73 0.18 9.53
C ARG A 263 -9.04 -0.45 10.00
N LEU A 264 -9.27 -0.53 11.31
CA LEU A 264 -10.50 -1.10 11.89
C LEU A 264 -11.51 -0.01 12.22
N ALA A 265 -11.17 1.25 11.97
CA ALA A 265 -12.06 2.36 12.15
C ALA A 265 -13.29 2.23 11.23
N PRO A 266 -14.49 2.62 11.71
CA PRO A 266 -15.70 2.64 10.87
C PRO A 266 -15.50 3.37 9.54
N GLY A 267 -16.09 2.84 8.47
CA GLY A 267 -15.95 3.35 7.10
C GLY A 267 -14.87 2.66 6.28
N THR A 268 -13.85 2.07 6.90
CA THR A 268 -12.75 1.43 6.15
C THR A 268 -13.10 0.06 5.54
N ASP A 269 -14.20 -0.55 5.97
CA ASP A 269 -14.56 -1.96 5.73
C ASP A 269 -13.41 -2.97 6.01
N ALA A 270 -12.38 -2.53 6.75
CA ALA A 270 -11.10 -3.22 6.91
C ALA A 270 -10.52 -3.73 5.59
N ASP A 271 -10.54 -2.89 4.56
CA ASP A 271 -10.05 -3.21 3.23
C ASP A 271 -8.51 -3.38 3.18
N ILE A 272 -8.04 -4.50 2.59
CA ILE A 272 -6.63 -4.79 2.29
C ILE A 272 -6.49 -5.40 0.90
N ILE A 273 -5.59 -4.85 0.10
CA ILE A 273 -5.11 -5.48 -1.13
C ILE A 273 -3.69 -6.01 -0.90
N ARG A 274 -3.46 -7.29 -1.16
CA ARG A 274 -2.12 -7.87 -1.24
C ARG A 274 -1.65 -7.89 -2.68
N VAL A 275 -0.42 -7.45 -2.93
CA VAL A 275 0.26 -7.61 -4.21
C VAL A 275 1.52 -8.44 -3.99
N MET A 276 1.59 -9.59 -4.64
CA MET A 276 2.76 -10.46 -4.59
C MET A 276 3.79 -10.08 -5.67
N PRO A 277 5.09 -10.33 -5.44
CA PRO A 277 6.06 -10.30 -6.52
C PRO A 277 5.68 -11.31 -7.60
N GLU A 278 5.79 -10.89 -8.86
CA GLU A 278 5.61 -11.79 -9.99
C GLU A 278 6.92 -12.53 -10.26
N PHE A 279 6.87 -13.86 -10.27
CA PHE A 279 8.03 -14.66 -10.67
C PHE A 279 8.21 -14.53 -12.19
N SER A 280 9.41 -14.13 -12.63
CA SER A 280 9.73 -13.73 -14.00
C SER A 280 9.58 -14.82 -15.08
N ALA A 281 9.07 -16.01 -14.75
CA ALA A 281 8.87 -17.08 -15.72
C ALA A 281 7.87 -16.73 -16.84
N ASN A 282 6.97 -15.75 -16.63
CA ASN A 282 5.89 -15.43 -17.57
C ASN A 282 6.02 -14.08 -18.29
N LEU A 283 7.09 -13.30 -18.07
CA LEU A 283 7.22 -11.99 -18.73
C LEU A 283 7.49 -12.08 -20.24
N GLN A 284 7.88 -13.25 -20.77
CA GLN A 284 8.06 -13.45 -22.21
C GLN A 284 6.74 -13.65 -22.98
N ALA A 285 5.61 -13.86 -22.30
CA ALA A 285 4.32 -14.14 -22.94
C ALA A 285 3.47 -12.88 -23.23
N PHE A 286 3.82 -11.71 -22.69
CA PHE A 286 2.97 -10.50 -22.77
C PHE A 286 3.53 -9.38 -23.67
N GLY A 287 4.54 -9.68 -24.50
CA GLY A 287 5.14 -8.73 -25.45
C GLY A 287 4.30 -8.42 -26.70
N THR A 288 3.06 -8.90 -26.81
CA THR A 288 2.22 -8.73 -28.01
C THR A 288 0.82 -8.21 -27.70
N PHE A 289 0.73 -7.06 -27.02
CA PHE A 289 -0.46 -6.21 -27.09
C PHE A 289 -0.05 -4.81 -27.56
N GLY A 290 0.22 -4.73 -28.86
CA GLY A 290 0.61 -3.50 -29.54
C GLY A 290 0.48 -3.65 -31.05
N ALA A 291 -0.76 -3.85 -31.54
CA ALA A 291 -1.18 -3.53 -32.91
C ALA A 291 -2.66 -3.93 -33.10
N CYS A 292 -3.60 -3.17 -32.53
CA CYS A 292 -4.92 -3.06 -33.15
C CYS A 292 -4.78 -2.00 -34.26
N HIS A 293 -4.33 -2.45 -35.42
CA HIS A 293 -4.36 -1.66 -36.64
C HIS A 293 -5.82 -1.53 -37.08
N GLU A 294 -6.23 -0.30 -37.35
CA GLU A 294 -7.47 0.05 -38.01
C GLU A 294 -7.66 -0.82 -39.26
N ARG A 295 -8.78 -1.56 -39.31
CA ARG A 295 -9.33 -2.04 -40.58
C ARG A 295 -10.35 -1.01 -41.02
N GLU A 296 -9.93 -0.12 -41.91
CA GLU A 296 -10.85 0.53 -42.83
C GLU A 296 -11.38 -0.54 -43.80
N GLU A 297 -12.70 -0.69 -43.79
CA GLU A 297 -13.45 -1.33 -44.86
C GLU A 297 -13.24 -0.55 -46.16
N SER A 298 -12.57 -1.17 -47.14
CA SER A 298 -12.75 -0.80 -48.54
C SER A 298 -13.30 -2.00 -49.27
N GLU A 299 -14.60 -1.92 -49.54
CA GLU A 299 -15.34 -2.90 -50.31
C GLU A 299 -14.81 -3.00 -51.75
N HIS A 300 -14.68 -4.25 -52.17
CA HIS A 300 -14.69 -4.75 -53.53
C HIS A 300 -15.25 -3.81 -54.61
N THR A 301 -14.41 -3.44 -55.57
CA THR A 301 -14.83 -3.30 -56.98
C THR A 301 -13.91 -4.16 -57.85
N LEU A 302 -14.33 -5.42 -58.05
CA LEU A 302 -13.79 -6.27 -59.09
C LEU A 302 -14.33 -5.81 -60.45
N SER A 303 -13.37 -5.52 -61.32
CA SER A 303 -13.49 -5.45 -62.78
C SER A 303 -14.44 -6.52 -63.35
N SER A 304 -15.45 -6.05 -64.09
CA SER A 304 -16.12 -6.83 -65.13
C SER A 304 -16.22 -5.97 -66.38
N SER A 305 -15.23 -6.11 -67.25
CA SER A 305 -15.31 -5.77 -68.66
C SER A 305 -16.44 -6.56 -69.34
N ARG A 306 -17.42 -5.89 -69.95
CA ARG A 306 -18.14 -6.38 -71.14
C ARG A 306 -18.95 -5.28 -71.82
N HIS A 307 -18.75 -5.23 -73.14
CA HIS A 307 -19.68 -4.81 -74.18
C HIS A 307 -19.88 -3.32 -74.45
N SER A 308 -19.05 -2.86 -75.40
CA SER A 308 -19.43 -1.94 -76.47
C SER A 308 -20.74 -2.37 -77.14
N GLY A 309 -21.71 -1.46 -77.19
CA GLY A 309 -22.96 -1.62 -77.91
C GLY A 309 -23.70 -0.28 -78.03
N ARG A 310 -23.15 0.65 -78.80
CA ARG A 310 -23.90 1.78 -79.37
C ARG A 310 -24.06 1.53 -80.87
N GLY A 311 -25.28 1.26 -81.28
CA GLY A 311 -25.83 1.78 -82.54
C GLY A 311 -27.09 2.58 -82.20
N PRO A 312 -27.82 3.11 -83.19
CA PRO A 312 -27.46 3.29 -84.60
C PRO A 312 -27.83 4.70 -85.12
N PHE A 313 -27.66 4.88 -86.43
CA PHE A 313 -28.31 5.85 -87.33
C PHE A 313 -27.71 7.25 -87.55
N SER A 314 -27.44 7.45 -88.85
CA SER A 314 -27.31 8.67 -89.67
C SER A 314 -25.93 9.30 -89.76
#